data_AF-A0A1J0R896-F1
#
_entry.id   AF-A0A1J0R896-F1
#
_cell.length_a   1.000
_cell.length_b   1.000
_cell.length_c   1.000
_cell.angle_alpha   90.00
_cell.angle_beta   90.00
_cell.angle_gamma   90.00
#
_symmetry.space_group_name_H-M   'P 1'
#
loop_
_entity.id
_entity.type
_entity.pdbx_description
1 polymer ?
#
loop_
_entity_poly.entity_id
_entity_poly.type
_entity_poly.pdbx_seq_one_letter_code
_entity_poly.pdbx_strand_id
1 'polypeptide(L)'
;MRQAILVSALATLYLSKQVKGAANDNARPYNVLCAILNVATATPDVDTTDYSAKISEELEMVRHLNMSVSDDGFFNQDFKTPNTDRDAKEPWKSNKAAWEKSKNLVEAGETKFHGIKITRKLASHERTVAAAIANETASTIRQLQMKLKSTKTTQDVTAELNKAIYGSTGCLDKEGTSTFVTQSGTGCGGTGEATSKAGISLANDMVCLCSNTNGQNTACTGKAINSDLKYDNSGNAAKAFTKLREKCPMHIKLKATAAGLRNAITSFIGTLKGSAKATQAGNTILGYADADTCNGGANADCVLYKTAEAGKPLNVQWLTHLSTAADILETIKSEQEHNKQLLSSARALVTGVLSSYIQADRPRPDTVSERTINERSTNPSTPPICATHTSKEDCKPPCKWNVNATDKTKKCSLDPKKAAEQQATQAGTGEGAAGAAATGCARHKDNKDKCNKLKSQGCVFDLKAFDGKKCTLSEKGKQTVEKEAEKLEEMIRKQTPHGAIPL
;
A
#
# COMPACT_ATOMS: atom_id res chain seq x y z
N MET A 1 49.16 42.82 74.59
CA MET A 1 47.96 43.23 75.34
C MET A 1 46.81 43.46 74.35
N ARG A 2 45.71 42.72 74.56
CA ARG A 2 44.31 43.01 74.23
C ARG A 2 43.85 43.16 72.76
N GLN A 3 43.21 42.06 72.33
CA GLN A 3 41.94 41.93 71.59
C GLN A 3 41.02 43.17 71.57
N ALA A 4 40.34 43.37 70.44
CA ALA A 4 38.87 43.46 70.38
C ALA A 4 38.35 43.18 68.97
N ILE A 5 37.57 42.11 68.85
CA ILE A 5 36.72 41.71 67.73
C ILE A 5 35.41 42.50 67.85
N LEU A 6 34.91 43.05 66.75
CA LEU A 6 33.49 43.41 66.62
C LEU A 6 33.01 43.09 65.20
N VAL A 7 32.36 41.94 65.12
CA VAL A 7 31.52 41.48 64.01
C VAL A 7 30.26 42.34 64.02
N SER A 8 29.91 42.94 62.89
CA SER A 8 28.55 43.48 62.66
C SER A 8 27.92 42.78 61.46
N ALA A 9 26.71 42.31 61.72
CA ALA A 9 26.02 41.24 61.02
C ALA A 9 25.35 41.69 59.71
N LEU A 10 25.22 40.70 58.82
CA LEU A 10 24.41 40.70 57.61
C LEU A 10 22.96 41.13 57.87
N ALA A 11 22.46 42.02 57.01
CA ALA A 11 21.07 42.05 56.60
C ALA A 11 20.99 42.44 55.11
N THR A 12 21.63 41.66 54.24
CA THR A 12 21.26 41.66 52.82
C THR A 12 19.94 40.93 52.68
N LEU A 13 18.85 41.69 52.65
CA LEU A 13 17.57 41.28 52.11
C LEU A 13 17.80 40.65 50.73
N TYR A 14 17.78 39.32 50.68
CA TYR A 14 17.54 38.54 49.46
C TYR A 14 16.10 38.85 49.02
N LEU A 15 15.91 39.99 48.37
CA LEU A 15 14.84 40.12 47.40
C LEU A 15 15.25 39.21 46.24
N SER A 16 14.80 37.96 46.32
CA SER A 16 14.66 37.11 45.14
C SER A 16 13.84 37.90 44.14
N LYS A 17 14.53 38.55 43.20
CA LYS A 17 13.90 39.14 42.03
C LYS A 17 13.14 38.01 41.37
N GLN A 18 11.81 38.05 41.50
CA GLN A 18 10.91 37.24 40.69
C GLN A 18 11.27 37.54 39.24
N VAL A 19 11.92 36.60 38.57
CA VAL A 19 12.17 36.69 37.13
C VAL A 19 10.83 36.41 36.46
N LYS A 20 9.97 37.45 36.40
CA LYS A 20 8.89 37.47 35.43
C LYS A 20 9.54 37.29 34.05
N GLY A 21 9.02 36.38 33.22
CA GLY A 21 9.52 36.21 31.86
C GLY A 21 9.53 37.56 31.15
N ALA A 22 10.66 37.90 30.52
CA ALA A 22 10.73 39.09 29.68
C ALA A 22 9.87 38.87 28.43
N ALA A 23 9.49 39.97 27.78
CA ALA A 23 8.75 39.90 26.52
C ALA A 23 9.54 39.04 25.50
N ASN A 24 8.86 38.06 24.89
CA ASN A 24 9.41 37.08 23.94
C ASN A 24 10.36 36.00 24.48
N ASP A 25 10.56 35.86 25.80
CA ASP A 25 11.39 34.78 26.36
C ASP A 25 10.95 33.38 25.89
N ASN A 26 9.64 33.18 25.70
CA ASN A 26 9.05 31.93 25.23
C ASN A 26 8.64 31.93 23.75
N ALA A 27 9.03 32.93 22.96
CA ALA A 27 8.65 33.00 21.54
C ALA A 27 9.11 31.77 20.75
N ARG A 28 10.32 31.26 21.02
CA ARG A 28 10.86 30.05 20.37
C ARG A 28 10.04 28.78 20.69
N PRO A 29 9.88 28.37 21.97
CA PRO A 29 9.07 27.21 22.29
C PRO A 29 7.60 27.36 21.86
N TYR A 30 7.04 28.57 21.92
CA TYR A 30 5.70 28.84 21.42
C TYR A 30 5.58 28.61 19.91
N ASN A 31 6.54 29.10 19.11
CA ASN A 31 6.55 28.86 17.66
C ASN A 31 6.65 27.37 17.31
N VAL A 32 7.34 26.57 18.12
CA VAL A 32 7.40 25.11 17.95
C VAL A 32 6.02 24.48 18.23
N LEU A 33 5.34 24.87 19.31
CA LEU A 33 3.98 24.39 19.56
C LEU A 33 2.98 24.83 18.48
N CYS A 34 3.13 26.05 17.95
CA CYS A 34 2.36 26.52 16.80
C CYS A 34 2.63 25.71 15.52
N ALA A 35 3.88 25.34 15.25
CA ALA A 35 4.21 24.49 14.11
C ALA A 35 3.54 23.11 14.24
N ILE A 36 3.56 22.52 15.44
CA ILE A 36 2.85 21.26 15.74
C ILE A 36 1.35 21.44 15.53
N LEU A 37 0.75 22.51 16.07
CA LEU A 37 -0.68 22.80 15.91
C LEU A 37 -1.07 22.96 14.43
N ASN A 38 -0.25 23.65 13.64
CA ASN A 38 -0.48 23.84 12.21
C ASN A 38 -0.44 22.51 11.44
N VAL A 39 0.48 21.59 11.79
CA VAL A 39 0.52 20.25 11.18
C VAL A 39 -0.68 19.41 11.65
N ALA A 40 -1.03 19.47 12.94
CA ALA A 40 -2.14 18.68 13.50
C ALA A 40 -3.53 19.15 13.06
N THR A 41 -3.68 20.41 12.64
CA THR A 41 -4.92 20.96 12.06
C THR A 41 -4.98 20.87 10.53
N ALA A 42 -3.89 20.45 9.90
CA ALA A 42 -3.84 20.29 8.45
C ALA A 42 -4.65 19.08 7.98
N THR A 43 -5.14 19.14 6.74
CA THR A 43 -5.76 17.99 6.10
C THR A 43 -4.75 16.84 5.97
N PRO A 44 -5.09 15.60 6.37
CA PRO A 44 -4.25 14.43 6.16
C PRO A 44 -3.90 14.22 4.68
N ASP A 45 -2.64 13.92 4.41
CA ASP A 45 -2.15 13.63 3.06
C ASP A 45 -2.40 12.15 2.71
N VAL A 46 -3.58 11.88 2.20
CA VAL A 46 -4.06 10.54 1.85
C VAL A 46 -4.62 10.57 0.43
N ASP A 47 -4.26 9.56 -0.39
CA ASP A 47 -4.87 9.37 -1.72
C ASP A 47 -6.36 9.05 -1.57
N THR A 48 -7.24 9.73 -2.29
CA THR A 48 -8.69 9.52 -2.21
C THR A 48 -9.21 8.55 -3.28
N THR A 49 -8.32 7.84 -3.98
CA THR A 49 -8.69 6.88 -5.01
C THR A 49 -9.51 5.72 -4.43
N ASP A 50 -10.72 5.54 -4.95
CA ASP A 50 -11.54 4.36 -4.67
C ASP A 50 -11.08 3.17 -5.52
N TYR A 51 -10.08 2.45 -5.00
CA TYR A 51 -9.55 1.25 -5.65
C TYR A 51 -10.59 0.15 -5.83
N SER A 52 -11.60 0.06 -4.95
CA SER A 52 -12.68 -0.92 -5.07
C SER A 52 -13.55 -0.63 -6.29
N ALA A 53 -13.97 0.63 -6.45
CA ALA A 53 -14.69 1.08 -7.64
C ALA A 53 -13.86 0.88 -8.90
N LYS A 54 -12.56 1.23 -8.87
CA LYS A 54 -11.67 1.03 -10.03
C LYS A 54 -11.50 -0.43 -10.44
N ILE A 55 -11.30 -1.35 -9.50
CA ILE A 55 -11.22 -2.78 -9.84
C ILE A 55 -12.59 -3.30 -10.33
N SER A 56 -13.70 -2.77 -9.79
CA SER A 56 -15.04 -3.12 -10.26
C SER A 56 -15.30 -2.64 -11.70
N GLU A 57 -14.79 -1.46 -12.08
CA GLU A 57 -14.80 -0.98 -13.47
C GLU A 57 -14.09 -1.98 -14.39
N GLU A 58 -12.91 -2.49 -14.00
CA GLU A 58 -12.18 -3.51 -14.78
C GLU A 58 -12.97 -4.82 -14.93
N LEU A 59 -13.65 -5.27 -13.87
CA LEU A 59 -14.50 -6.47 -13.91
C LEU A 59 -15.69 -6.29 -14.89
N GLU A 60 -16.31 -5.11 -14.89
CA GLU A 60 -17.40 -4.80 -15.82
C GLU A 60 -16.91 -4.78 -17.28
N MET A 61 -15.68 -4.32 -17.53
CA MET A 61 -15.09 -4.43 -18.87
C MET A 61 -14.92 -5.89 -19.31
N VAL A 62 -14.46 -6.77 -18.41
CA VAL A 62 -14.35 -8.20 -18.70
C VAL A 62 -15.73 -8.80 -18.96
N ARG A 63 -16.77 -8.36 -18.26
CA ARG A 63 -18.16 -8.79 -18.51
C ARG A 63 -18.64 -8.42 -19.92
N HIS A 64 -18.35 -7.20 -20.37
CA HIS A 64 -18.68 -6.78 -21.74
C HIS A 64 -17.92 -7.60 -22.79
N LEU A 65 -16.62 -7.82 -22.58
CA LEU A 65 -15.81 -8.66 -23.45
C LEU A 65 -16.35 -10.10 -23.47
N ASN A 66 -16.67 -10.67 -22.30
CA ASN A 66 -17.23 -12.01 -22.17
C ASN A 66 -18.57 -12.16 -22.92
N MET A 67 -19.50 -11.21 -22.75
CA MET A 67 -20.77 -11.20 -23.48
C MET A 67 -20.55 -11.16 -25.01
N SER A 68 -19.57 -10.39 -25.46
CA SER A 68 -19.27 -10.27 -26.90
C SER A 68 -18.74 -11.56 -27.54
N VAL A 69 -18.20 -12.49 -26.74
CA VAL A 69 -17.62 -13.77 -27.20
C VAL A 69 -18.33 -15.00 -26.63
N SER A 70 -19.43 -14.83 -25.88
CA SER A 70 -20.21 -15.96 -25.36
C SER A 70 -20.70 -16.88 -26.47
N ASP A 71 -21.20 -18.07 -26.16
CA ASP A 71 -21.92 -18.86 -27.17
C ASP A 71 -23.23 -18.16 -27.59
N ASP A 72 -23.76 -18.58 -28.73
CA ASP A 72 -24.96 -17.97 -29.30
C ASP A 72 -26.21 -18.29 -28.49
N GLY A 73 -26.25 -19.46 -27.83
CA GLY A 73 -27.36 -19.84 -26.96
C GLY A 73 -27.50 -18.93 -25.74
N PHE A 74 -26.37 -18.54 -25.16
CA PHE A 74 -26.34 -17.56 -24.08
C PHE A 74 -26.60 -16.13 -24.59
N PHE A 75 -25.92 -15.70 -25.65
CA PHE A 75 -26.07 -14.33 -26.17
C PHE A 75 -27.52 -14.02 -26.56
N ASN A 76 -28.21 -14.99 -27.16
CA ASN A 76 -29.58 -14.85 -27.61
C ASN A 76 -30.62 -15.02 -26.48
N GLN A 77 -30.21 -15.22 -25.22
CA GLN A 77 -31.15 -15.26 -24.10
C GLN A 77 -31.98 -13.98 -24.01
N ASP A 78 -33.26 -14.16 -23.68
CA ASP A 78 -34.13 -13.07 -23.26
C ASP A 78 -33.93 -12.80 -21.77
N PHE A 79 -33.19 -11.73 -21.48
CA PHE A 79 -32.97 -11.25 -20.12
C PHE A 79 -34.11 -10.34 -19.62
N LYS A 80 -35.03 -9.88 -20.47
CA LYS A 80 -36.11 -8.96 -20.08
C LYS A 80 -37.28 -9.71 -19.46
N THR A 81 -37.61 -10.88 -20.02
CA THR A 81 -38.71 -11.68 -19.50
C THR A 81 -38.35 -12.27 -18.12
N PRO A 82 -39.16 -12.04 -17.07
CA PRO A 82 -38.96 -12.66 -15.77
C PRO A 82 -39.18 -14.18 -15.83
N ASN A 83 -38.28 -14.93 -15.20
CA ASN A 83 -38.45 -16.35 -14.94
C ASN A 83 -38.20 -16.58 -13.45
N THR A 84 -39.27 -16.66 -12.66
CA THR A 84 -39.20 -16.69 -11.19
C THR A 84 -38.34 -17.82 -10.63
N ASP A 85 -38.32 -18.99 -11.28
CA ASP A 85 -37.58 -20.15 -10.80
C ASP A 85 -36.07 -20.08 -11.12
N ARG A 86 -35.72 -19.57 -12.30
CA ARG A 86 -34.33 -19.41 -12.74
C ARG A 86 -33.69 -18.18 -12.10
N ASP A 87 -34.40 -17.05 -12.12
CA ASP A 87 -33.90 -15.76 -11.65
C ASP A 87 -33.69 -15.74 -10.13
N ALA A 88 -34.33 -16.65 -9.38
CA ALA A 88 -34.11 -16.84 -7.95
C ALA A 88 -32.79 -17.59 -7.62
N LYS A 89 -32.14 -18.22 -8.59
CA LYS A 89 -30.96 -19.08 -8.40
C LYS A 89 -29.68 -18.43 -8.91
N GLU A 90 -28.57 -18.70 -8.25
CA GLU A 90 -27.26 -18.34 -8.80
C GLU A 90 -26.91 -19.20 -10.03
N PRO A 91 -26.19 -18.66 -11.03
CA PRO A 91 -25.64 -17.31 -11.10
C PRO A 91 -26.61 -16.22 -11.62
N TRP A 92 -27.85 -16.57 -12.00
CA TRP A 92 -28.82 -15.65 -12.61
C TRP A 92 -29.23 -14.52 -11.68
N LYS A 93 -29.52 -14.84 -10.42
CA LYS A 93 -29.90 -13.88 -9.39
C LYS A 93 -28.93 -12.70 -9.30
N SER A 94 -27.63 -12.97 -9.26
CA SER A 94 -26.60 -11.93 -9.09
C SER A 94 -26.17 -11.25 -10.39
N ASN A 95 -26.39 -11.85 -11.56
CA ASN A 95 -25.78 -11.37 -12.80
C ASN A 95 -26.76 -10.97 -13.91
N LYS A 96 -28.05 -11.36 -13.86
CA LYS A 96 -29.02 -11.16 -14.95
C LYS A 96 -29.06 -9.71 -15.46
N ALA A 97 -29.19 -8.74 -14.55
CA ALA A 97 -29.23 -7.32 -14.91
C ALA A 97 -27.92 -6.84 -15.58
N ALA A 98 -26.77 -7.32 -15.09
CA ALA A 98 -25.48 -6.95 -15.65
C ALA A 98 -25.24 -7.60 -17.03
N TRP A 99 -25.74 -8.83 -17.22
CA TRP A 99 -25.74 -9.48 -18.53
C TRP A 99 -26.65 -8.77 -19.53
N GLU A 100 -27.87 -8.41 -19.14
CA GLU A 100 -28.78 -7.63 -19.99
C GLU A 100 -28.12 -6.33 -20.44
N LYS A 101 -27.58 -5.55 -19.50
CA LYS A 101 -26.85 -4.31 -19.79
C LYS A 101 -25.70 -4.56 -20.76
N SER A 102 -24.90 -5.60 -20.51
CA SER A 102 -23.75 -5.94 -21.36
C SER A 102 -24.19 -6.34 -22.77
N LYS A 103 -25.26 -7.12 -22.91
CA LYS A 103 -25.81 -7.52 -24.21
C LYS A 103 -26.22 -6.29 -25.01
N ASN A 104 -27.02 -5.40 -24.43
CA ASN A 104 -27.49 -4.18 -25.10
C ASN A 104 -26.30 -3.32 -25.58
N LEU A 105 -25.28 -3.14 -24.73
CA LEU A 105 -24.08 -2.37 -25.08
C LEU A 105 -23.25 -3.01 -26.20
N VAL A 106 -23.15 -4.34 -26.21
CA VAL A 106 -22.43 -5.10 -27.24
C VAL A 106 -23.18 -5.10 -28.58
N GLU A 107 -24.52 -5.20 -28.55
CA GLU A 107 -25.37 -5.14 -29.75
C GLU A 107 -25.32 -3.76 -30.42
N ALA A 108 -25.44 -2.70 -29.62
CA ALA A 108 -25.29 -1.32 -30.11
C ALA A 108 -23.82 -0.99 -30.46
N GLY A 109 -22.88 -1.71 -29.86
CA GLY A 109 -21.45 -1.43 -29.90
C GLY A 109 -21.13 -0.04 -29.35
N GLU A 110 -21.86 0.37 -28.31
CA GLU A 110 -21.68 1.68 -27.67
C GLU A 110 -20.51 1.66 -26.68
N THR A 111 -20.05 0.47 -26.28
CA THR A 111 -18.89 0.33 -25.40
C THR A 111 -17.57 0.25 -26.18
N LYS A 112 -16.56 0.96 -25.68
CA LYS A 112 -15.21 0.97 -26.23
C LYS A 112 -14.21 0.65 -25.13
N PHE A 113 -13.20 -0.16 -25.46
CA PHE A 113 -12.09 -0.44 -24.58
C PHE A 113 -10.77 -0.16 -25.30
N HIS A 114 -9.92 0.70 -24.73
CA HIS A 114 -8.68 1.17 -25.38
C HIS A 114 -8.88 1.65 -26.84
N GLY A 115 -10.02 2.31 -27.11
CA GLY A 115 -10.39 2.79 -28.44
C GLY A 115 -11.03 1.73 -29.36
N ILE A 116 -11.08 0.46 -28.95
CA ILE A 116 -11.67 -0.64 -29.71
C ILE A 116 -13.15 -0.77 -29.36
N LYS A 117 -14.01 -0.68 -30.38
CA LYS A 117 -15.46 -0.89 -30.24
C LYS A 117 -15.72 -2.36 -29.94
N ILE A 118 -16.39 -2.66 -28.83
CA ILE A 118 -16.73 -4.04 -28.47
C ILE A 118 -18.07 -4.38 -29.11
N THR A 119 -18.01 -5.24 -30.10
CA THR A 119 -19.17 -5.82 -30.80
C THR A 119 -19.16 -7.34 -30.68
N ARG A 120 -20.31 -7.94 -30.95
CA ARG A 120 -20.47 -9.39 -31.03
C ARG A 120 -19.48 -10.01 -32.03
N LYS A 121 -18.81 -11.10 -31.63
CA LYS A 121 -17.93 -11.89 -32.51
C LYS A 121 -18.65 -13.06 -33.17
N LEU A 122 -18.25 -13.35 -34.41
CA LEU A 122 -18.72 -14.50 -35.16
C LEU A 122 -18.25 -15.81 -34.51
N ALA A 123 -18.97 -16.89 -34.78
CA ALA A 123 -18.61 -18.21 -34.26
C ALA A 123 -17.26 -18.69 -34.81
N SER A 124 -16.34 -19.03 -33.91
CA SER A 124 -15.02 -19.57 -34.21
C SER A 124 -14.44 -20.29 -32.99
N HIS A 125 -13.36 -21.04 -33.20
CA HIS A 125 -12.58 -21.62 -32.11
C HIS A 125 -12.00 -20.51 -31.22
N GLU A 126 -11.45 -19.45 -31.82
CA GLU A 126 -10.87 -18.31 -31.14
C GLU A 126 -11.90 -17.57 -30.27
N ARG A 127 -13.17 -17.48 -30.72
CA ARG A 127 -14.27 -16.97 -29.89
C ARG A 127 -14.43 -17.78 -28.60
N THR A 128 -14.44 -19.10 -28.71
CA THR A 128 -14.58 -20.01 -27.54
C THR A 128 -13.39 -19.87 -26.58
N VAL A 129 -12.17 -19.76 -27.12
CA VAL A 129 -10.96 -19.51 -26.32
C VAL A 129 -11.05 -18.15 -25.60
N ALA A 130 -11.48 -17.10 -26.29
CA ALA A 130 -11.66 -15.79 -25.69
C ALA A 130 -12.70 -15.80 -24.56
N ALA A 131 -13.80 -16.56 -24.72
CA ALA A 131 -14.82 -16.72 -23.68
C ALA A 131 -14.27 -17.39 -22.41
N ALA A 132 -13.47 -18.44 -22.57
CA ALA A 132 -12.83 -19.13 -21.45
C ALA A 132 -11.86 -18.20 -20.70
N ILE A 133 -11.01 -17.47 -21.42
CA ILE A 133 -10.06 -16.50 -20.84
C ILE A 133 -10.81 -15.39 -20.10
N ALA A 134 -11.92 -14.90 -20.64
CA ALA A 134 -12.72 -13.85 -20.00
C ALA A 134 -13.34 -14.35 -18.68
N ASN A 135 -13.88 -15.57 -18.64
CA ASN A 135 -14.43 -16.17 -17.40
C ASN A 135 -13.36 -16.34 -16.32
N GLU A 136 -12.20 -16.90 -16.68
CA GLU A 136 -11.07 -17.08 -15.75
C GLU A 136 -10.56 -15.73 -15.22
N THR A 137 -10.46 -14.75 -16.11
CA THR A 137 -10.05 -13.39 -15.74
C THR A 137 -11.02 -12.75 -14.76
N ALA A 138 -12.32 -12.88 -14.99
CA ALA A 138 -13.32 -12.34 -14.07
C ALA A 138 -13.24 -12.98 -12.68
N SER A 139 -13.05 -14.30 -12.60
CA SER A 139 -12.79 -15.00 -11.32
C SER A 139 -11.54 -14.44 -10.63
N THR A 140 -10.46 -14.26 -11.38
CA THR A 140 -9.20 -13.71 -10.85
C THR A 140 -9.37 -12.27 -10.35
N ILE A 141 -10.07 -11.41 -11.08
CA ILE A 141 -10.34 -10.03 -10.66
C ILE A 141 -11.17 -10.00 -9.37
N ARG A 142 -12.18 -10.88 -9.23
CA ARG A 142 -12.92 -11.01 -7.95
C ARG A 142 -12.01 -11.42 -6.79
N GLN A 143 -11.06 -12.32 -7.03
CA GLN A 143 -10.06 -12.66 -6.02
C GLN A 143 -9.15 -11.48 -5.67
N LEU A 144 -8.84 -10.60 -6.62
CA LEU A 144 -8.10 -9.36 -6.34
C LEU A 144 -8.95 -8.40 -5.49
N GLN A 145 -10.26 -8.27 -5.74
CA GLN A 145 -11.16 -7.46 -4.90
C GLN A 145 -11.14 -7.93 -3.44
N MET A 146 -11.16 -9.25 -3.19
CA MET A 146 -11.07 -9.81 -1.83
C MET A 146 -9.72 -9.53 -1.14
N LYS A 147 -8.68 -9.14 -1.89
CA LYS A 147 -7.34 -8.84 -1.35
C LYS A 147 -7.12 -7.34 -1.10
N LEU A 148 -8.11 -6.50 -1.40
CA LEU A 148 -8.07 -5.07 -1.08
C LEU A 148 -7.92 -4.86 0.43
N LYS A 149 -7.17 -3.83 0.82
CA LYS A 149 -6.96 -3.45 2.21
C LYS A 149 -7.44 -2.03 2.45
N SER A 150 -8.15 -1.83 3.55
CA SER A 150 -8.60 -0.52 4.01
C SER A 150 -8.88 -0.60 5.52
N THR A 151 -7.84 -0.86 6.31
CA THR A 151 -7.99 -1.08 7.76
C THR A 151 -8.09 0.21 8.55
N LYS A 152 -7.64 1.33 7.96
CA LYS A 152 -7.64 2.65 8.55
C LYS A 152 -8.17 3.69 7.57
N THR A 153 -8.69 4.78 8.13
CA THR A 153 -9.33 5.86 7.39
C THR A 153 -8.71 7.21 7.74
N THR A 154 -8.93 8.20 6.88
CA THR A 154 -8.60 9.60 7.16
C THR A 154 -9.30 10.13 8.43
N GLN A 155 -10.45 9.57 8.79
CA GLN A 155 -11.17 9.91 10.02
C GLN A 155 -10.43 9.40 11.26
N ASP A 156 -9.81 8.22 11.20
CA ASP A 156 -8.97 7.70 12.29
C ASP A 156 -7.76 8.62 12.53
N VAL A 157 -7.11 9.09 11.46
CA VAL A 157 -6.03 10.09 11.57
C VAL A 157 -6.53 11.36 12.23
N THR A 158 -7.67 11.89 11.75
CA THR A 158 -8.25 13.14 12.26
C THR A 158 -8.64 13.01 13.73
N ALA A 159 -9.16 11.86 14.15
CA ALA A 159 -9.50 11.59 15.54
C ALA A 159 -8.28 11.65 16.45
N GLU A 160 -7.16 11.04 16.05
CA GLU A 160 -5.91 11.07 16.83
C GLU A 160 -5.28 12.47 16.85
N LEU A 161 -5.28 13.20 15.72
CA LEU A 161 -4.81 14.59 15.69
C LEU A 161 -5.65 15.50 16.60
N ASN A 162 -6.97 15.34 16.57
CA ASN A 162 -7.87 16.07 17.46
C ASN A 162 -7.63 15.72 18.93
N LYS A 163 -7.37 14.44 19.26
CA LYS A 163 -7.00 14.04 20.62
C LYS A 163 -5.67 14.65 21.06
N ALA A 164 -4.70 14.77 20.16
CA ALA A 164 -3.46 15.47 20.47
C ALA A 164 -3.71 16.95 20.80
N ILE A 165 -4.53 17.65 20.01
CA ILE A 165 -4.79 19.07 20.21
C ILE A 165 -5.62 19.32 21.48
N TYR A 166 -6.70 18.57 21.65
CA TYR A 166 -7.76 18.87 22.63
C TYR A 166 -7.85 17.87 23.79
N GLY A 167 -7.00 16.84 23.83
CA GLY A 167 -7.05 15.80 24.86
C GLY A 167 -8.04 14.68 24.51
N SER A 168 -8.31 13.79 25.48
CA SER A 168 -8.90 12.45 25.23
C SER A 168 -10.25 12.43 24.49
N THR A 169 -11.03 13.49 24.57
CA THR A 169 -12.34 13.62 23.90
C THR A 169 -12.21 14.03 22.43
N GLY A 170 -11.05 14.54 22.00
CA GLY A 170 -10.83 15.10 20.67
C GLY A 170 -11.59 16.40 20.39
N CYS A 171 -12.22 17.00 21.40
CA CYS A 171 -12.97 18.25 21.26
C CYS A 171 -12.52 19.23 22.34
N LEU A 172 -12.54 20.54 22.01
CA LEU A 172 -12.18 21.58 22.97
C LEU A 172 -13.19 21.60 24.13
N ASP A 173 -12.76 21.09 25.27
CA ASP A 173 -13.52 21.05 26.52
C ASP A 173 -13.22 22.30 27.33
N LYS A 174 -14.21 23.19 27.40
CA LYS A 174 -14.09 24.52 28.02
C LYS A 174 -14.33 24.50 29.53
N GLU A 175 -15.08 23.52 30.02
CA GLU A 175 -15.59 23.50 31.40
C GLU A 175 -15.11 22.27 32.17
N GLY A 176 -14.77 21.19 31.46
CA GLY A 176 -14.26 19.96 32.05
C GLY A 176 -12.74 19.93 32.15
N THR A 177 -12.20 18.72 32.33
CA THR A 177 -10.78 18.48 32.56
C THR A 177 -10.09 17.70 31.45
N SER A 178 -10.75 17.50 30.31
CA SER A 178 -10.20 16.67 29.23
C SER A 178 -9.20 17.42 28.36
N THR A 179 -9.44 18.70 28.07
CA THR A 179 -8.47 19.56 27.38
C THR A 179 -7.51 20.23 28.35
N PHE A 180 -8.03 20.84 29.41
CA PHE A 180 -7.27 21.61 30.39
C PHE A 180 -7.42 20.99 31.76
N VAL A 181 -6.35 20.92 32.55
CA VAL A 181 -6.52 20.65 33.98
C VAL A 181 -7.19 21.85 34.65
N THR A 182 -8.04 21.62 35.66
CA THR A 182 -8.86 22.68 36.28
C THR A 182 -8.07 23.92 36.69
N GLN A 183 -6.81 23.79 37.11
CA GLN A 183 -5.96 24.91 37.50
C GLN A 183 -4.54 24.72 36.95
N SER A 184 -3.85 25.84 36.67
CA SER A 184 -2.49 25.86 36.14
C SER A 184 -1.48 25.11 37.00
N GLY A 185 -1.72 25.00 38.32
CA GLY A 185 -0.85 24.33 39.27
C GLY A 185 -0.39 22.97 38.77
N THR A 186 -1.21 21.92 38.89
CA THR A 186 -0.83 20.58 38.40
C THR A 186 -0.86 20.47 36.87
N GLY A 187 -1.65 21.30 36.18
CA GLY A 187 -1.74 21.29 34.72
C GLY A 187 -0.45 21.69 34.00
N CYS A 188 0.36 22.56 34.61
CA CYS A 188 1.63 22.99 34.05
C CYS A 188 2.83 22.30 34.71
N GLY A 189 2.62 21.52 35.76
CA GLY A 189 3.63 20.66 36.39
C GLY A 189 3.82 20.85 37.90
N GLY A 190 3.17 21.84 38.48
CA GLY A 190 2.99 21.99 39.92
C GLY A 190 4.28 22.32 40.66
N THR A 191 4.43 21.71 41.83
CA THR A 191 5.62 21.84 42.67
C THR A 191 6.68 20.76 42.39
N GLY A 192 6.57 20.04 41.27
CA GLY A 192 7.59 19.06 40.83
C GLY A 192 7.06 17.99 39.88
N GLU A 193 7.97 17.28 39.20
CA GLU A 193 7.66 16.35 38.11
C GLU A 193 6.68 15.22 38.50
N ALA A 194 6.73 14.72 39.75
CA ALA A 194 5.95 13.55 40.18
C ALA A 194 4.42 13.75 40.13
N THR A 195 3.95 14.97 40.42
CA THR A 195 2.52 15.31 40.45
C THR A 195 2.04 16.02 39.20
N SER A 196 2.94 16.19 38.21
CA SER A 196 2.62 16.86 36.96
C SER A 196 1.50 16.16 36.19
N LYS A 197 0.56 16.96 35.70
CA LYS A 197 -0.47 16.58 34.73
C LYS A 197 -0.28 17.32 33.38
N ALA A 198 0.90 17.91 33.17
CA ALA A 198 1.28 18.50 31.90
C ALA A 198 1.29 17.45 30.78
N GLY A 199 1.07 17.88 29.54
CA GLY A 199 1.05 17.00 28.39
C GLY A 199 -0.27 16.27 28.14
N ILE A 200 -1.36 16.62 28.86
CA ILE A 200 -2.70 16.06 28.61
C ILE A 200 -3.25 16.45 27.23
N SER A 201 -2.92 17.65 26.75
CA SER A 201 -3.26 18.14 25.42
C SER A 201 -2.24 19.19 24.98
N LEU A 202 -2.08 19.39 23.67
CA LEU A 202 -1.27 20.48 23.14
C LEU A 202 -1.83 21.85 23.58
N ALA A 203 -3.16 21.98 23.64
CA ALA A 203 -3.81 23.21 24.07
C ALA A 203 -3.46 23.58 25.52
N ASN A 204 -3.46 22.61 26.44
CA ASN A 204 -3.04 22.82 27.83
C ASN A 204 -1.60 23.35 27.89
N ASP A 205 -0.69 22.70 27.19
CA ASP A 205 0.73 23.04 27.23
C ASP A 205 1.02 24.40 26.60
N MET A 206 0.30 24.76 25.53
CA MET A 206 0.37 26.11 24.95
C MET A 206 -0.08 27.19 25.94
N VAL A 207 -1.15 26.93 26.69
CA VAL A 207 -1.63 27.88 27.71
C VAL A 207 -0.64 27.96 28.87
N CYS A 208 -0.11 26.83 29.35
CA CYS A 208 0.91 26.79 30.40
C CYS A 208 2.16 27.58 30.04
N LEU A 209 2.63 27.46 28.80
CA LEU A 209 3.82 28.16 28.32
C LEU A 209 3.63 29.68 28.20
N CYS A 210 2.39 30.14 27.97
CA CYS A 210 2.13 31.50 27.50
C CYS A 210 1.15 32.31 28.35
N SER A 211 0.61 31.73 29.41
CA SER A 211 -0.38 32.35 30.30
C SER A 211 0.08 32.26 31.75
N ASN A 212 -0.52 33.10 32.59
CA ASN A 212 -0.32 33.08 34.03
C ASN A 212 -1.68 33.24 34.74
N THR A 213 -1.72 33.22 36.07
CA THR A 213 -2.99 33.35 36.82
C THR A 213 -3.59 34.76 36.81
N ASN A 214 -2.82 35.78 36.41
CA ASN A 214 -3.22 37.19 36.46
C ASN A 214 -3.62 37.76 35.08
N GLY A 215 -3.31 37.07 33.99
CA GLY A 215 -3.48 37.57 32.63
C GLY A 215 -2.31 38.44 32.14
N GLN A 216 -2.51 39.11 30.99
CA GLN A 216 -1.59 40.11 30.41
C GLN A 216 -0.16 39.61 30.15
N ASN A 217 -0.01 38.31 29.90
CA ASN A 217 1.29 37.69 29.67
C ASN A 217 1.93 38.19 28.35
N THR A 218 3.25 38.38 28.33
CA THR A 218 4.00 38.82 27.14
C THR A 218 5.12 37.86 26.71
N ALA A 219 5.32 36.75 27.42
CA ALA A 219 6.44 35.85 27.22
C ALA A 219 6.45 35.18 25.83
N CYS A 220 5.29 34.84 25.27
CA CYS A 220 5.21 34.14 23.98
C CYS A 220 5.05 35.07 22.76
N THR A 221 4.30 36.16 22.90
CA THR A 221 3.89 37.03 21.79
C THR A 221 4.56 38.40 21.81
N GLY A 222 5.36 38.69 22.84
CA GLY A 222 6.06 39.97 23.02
C GLY A 222 5.16 41.13 23.43
N LYS A 223 3.83 40.95 23.35
CA LYS A 223 2.80 41.90 23.76
C LYS A 223 1.63 41.16 24.37
N ALA A 224 1.03 41.75 25.40
CA ALA A 224 -0.14 41.21 26.07
C ALA A 224 -1.34 41.18 25.12
N ILE A 225 -2.10 40.07 25.14
CA ILE A 225 -3.39 39.97 24.47
C ILE A 225 -4.48 40.33 25.48
N ASN A 226 -4.58 41.62 25.81
CA ASN A 226 -5.44 42.11 26.90
C ASN A 226 -5.23 41.28 28.18
N SER A 227 -6.29 41.07 28.97
CA SER A 227 -6.31 40.17 30.12
C SER A 227 -6.60 38.70 29.78
N ASP A 228 -6.62 38.32 28.50
CA ASP A 228 -7.14 37.01 28.06
C ASP A 228 -6.19 35.83 28.28
N LEU A 229 -4.87 36.08 28.43
CA LEU A 229 -3.86 35.04 28.66
C LEU A 229 -3.82 34.61 30.13
N LYS A 230 -4.94 34.04 30.59
CA LYS A 230 -5.17 33.64 31.97
C LYS A 230 -5.38 32.13 32.09
N TYR A 231 -4.74 31.50 33.08
CA TYR A 231 -4.98 30.10 33.42
C TYR A 231 -5.23 29.88 34.92
N ASP A 232 -6.39 30.33 35.40
CA ASP A 232 -6.89 30.08 36.75
C ASP A 232 -8.04 29.06 36.80
N ASN A 233 -8.72 28.84 35.66
CA ASN A 233 -9.73 27.82 35.45
C ASN A 233 -9.74 27.34 33.97
N SER A 234 -10.42 26.22 33.69
CA SER A 234 -10.54 25.65 32.34
C SER A 234 -11.17 26.60 31.31
N GLY A 235 -12.18 27.39 31.69
CA GLY A 235 -12.87 28.32 30.78
C GLY A 235 -11.95 29.44 30.31
N ASN A 236 -11.18 30.02 31.24
CA ASN A 236 -10.16 31.02 30.92
C ASN A 236 -9.00 30.41 30.12
N ALA A 237 -8.59 29.19 30.43
CA ALA A 237 -7.58 28.47 29.63
C ALA A 237 -8.04 28.26 28.19
N ALA A 238 -9.30 27.87 27.97
CA ALA A 238 -9.87 27.71 26.64
C ALA A 238 -9.90 29.04 25.86
N LYS A 239 -10.22 30.15 26.53
CA LYS A 239 -10.15 31.50 25.94
C LYS A 239 -8.71 31.86 25.57
N ALA A 240 -7.76 31.63 26.48
CA ALA A 240 -6.34 31.88 26.27
C ALA A 240 -5.81 31.06 25.07
N PHE A 241 -6.10 29.75 25.02
CA PHE A 241 -5.72 28.89 23.90
C PHE A 241 -6.26 29.41 22.57
N THR A 242 -7.53 29.81 22.52
CA THR A 242 -8.15 30.35 21.30
C THR A 242 -7.38 31.59 20.81
N LYS A 243 -7.01 32.50 21.72
CA LYS A 243 -6.23 33.70 21.40
C LYS A 243 -4.79 33.40 21.01
N LEU A 244 -4.15 32.43 21.65
CA LEU A 244 -2.81 31.98 21.28
C LEU A 244 -2.82 31.32 19.90
N ARG A 245 -3.82 30.50 19.59
CA ARG A 245 -3.96 29.89 18.26
C ARG A 245 -4.10 30.94 17.16
N GLU A 246 -4.89 32.00 17.38
CA GLU A 246 -5.04 33.12 16.44
C GLU A 246 -3.71 33.85 16.15
N LYS A 247 -2.73 33.75 17.06
CA LYS A 247 -1.40 34.37 16.92
C LYS A 247 -0.32 33.44 16.40
N CYS A 248 -0.64 32.16 16.15
CA CYS A 248 0.32 31.24 15.58
C CYS A 248 0.73 31.70 14.17
N PRO A 249 2.03 31.81 13.89
CA PRO A 249 2.49 32.14 12.54
C PRO A 249 2.16 30.99 11.59
N MET A 250 1.52 31.31 10.46
CA MET A 250 1.26 30.35 9.38
C MET A 250 1.93 30.87 8.11
N HIS A 251 2.98 30.17 7.65
CA HIS A 251 3.75 30.59 6.48
C HIS A 251 3.43 29.82 5.20
N ILE A 252 2.83 28.61 5.31
CA ILE A 252 2.58 27.71 4.18
C ILE A 252 1.32 26.89 4.44
N LYS A 253 0.57 26.52 3.38
CA LYS A 253 -0.47 25.49 3.45
C LYS A 253 0.18 24.12 3.66
N LEU A 254 0.16 23.65 4.90
CA LEU A 254 0.69 22.34 5.27
C LEU A 254 -0.35 21.25 5.01
N LYS A 255 0.12 20.04 4.72
CA LYS A 255 -0.65 18.80 4.85
C LYS A 255 -0.09 17.98 6.00
N ALA A 256 -0.95 17.22 6.69
CA ALA A 256 -0.49 16.30 7.72
C ALA A 256 0.09 15.03 7.05
N THR A 257 1.40 14.88 7.13
CA THR A 257 2.13 13.69 6.66
C THR A 257 2.78 13.00 7.86
N ALA A 258 3.04 11.69 7.76
CA ALA A 258 3.72 10.95 8.81
C ALA A 258 5.11 11.57 9.14
N ALA A 259 5.88 11.92 8.11
CA ALA A 259 7.18 12.58 8.28
C ALA A 259 7.03 13.98 8.91
N GLY A 260 6.02 14.76 8.50
CA GLY A 260 5.74 16.07 9.08
C GLY A 260 5.42 16.00 10.57
N LEU A 261 4.60 15.04 10.98
CA LEU A 261 4.25 14.79 12.38
C LEU A 261 5.49 14.37 13.20
N ARG A 262 6.29 13.43 12.69
CA ARG A 262 7.52 12.98 13.38
C ARG A 262 8.55 14.10 13.49
N ASN A 263 8.74 14.91 12.46
CA ASN A 263 9.63 16.08 12.51
C ASN A 263 9.15 17.12 13.53
N ALA A 264 7.84 17.31 13.66
CA ALA A 264 7.26 18.21 14.66
C ALA A 264 7.51 17.69 16.09
N ILE A 265 7.35 16.37 16.31
CA ILE A 265 7.70 15.71 17.59
C ILE A 265 9.20 15.89 17.90
N THR A 266 10.10 15.64 16.94
CA THR A 266 11.54 15.81 17.15
C THR A 266 11.90 17.27 17.46
N SER A 267 11.28 18.23 16.77
CA SER A 267 11.49 19.66 17.01
C SER A 267 11.04 20.08 18.41
N PHE A 268 9.93 19.52 18.90
CA PHE A 268 9.49 19.70 20.28
C PHE A 268 10.52 19.17 21.28
N ILE A 269 10.94 17.90 21.12
CA ILE A 269 11.91 17.27 22.02
C ILE A 269 13.21 18.07 22.08
N GLY A 270 13.70 18.55 20.94
CA GLY A 270 14.91 19.38 20.86
C GLY A 270 14.76 20.79 21.46
N THR A 271 13.56 21.21 21.83
CA THR A 271 13.28 22.51 22.45
C THR A 271 13.12 22.42 23.97
N LEU A 272 12.99 21.22 24.52
CA LEU A 272 13.02 21.00 25.97
C LEU A 272 14.36 21.47 26.56
N LYS A 273 14.33 21.97 27.80
CA LYS A 273 15.49 22.53 28.52
C LYS A 273 16.15 23.71 27.79
N GLY A 274 15.34 24.51 27.08
CA GLY A 274 15.82 25.52 26.12
C GLY A 274 16.72 26.63 26.67
N SER A 275 16.82 26.83 27.99
CA SER A 275 17.75 27.80 28.58
C SER A 275 19.08 27.20 29.03
N ALA A 276 19.20 25.86 29.07
CA ALA A 276 20.38 25.11 29.53
C ALA A 276 20.94 25.54 30.91
N LYS A 277 20.10 26.14 31.75
CA LYS A 277 20.47 26.63 33.09
C LYS A 277 20.46 25.51 34.13
N ALA A 278 21.12 25.74 35.26
CA ALA A 278 21.42 24.72 36.26
C ALA A 278 20.17 24.06 36.85
N THR A 279 19.12 24.83 37.13
CA THR A 279 17.87 24.31 37.70
C THR A 279 17.05 23.53 36.66
N GLN A 280 17.16 23.87 35.37
CA GLN A 280 16.54 23.11 34.28
C GLN A 280 17.25 21.79 33.94
N ALA A 281 18.56 21.65 34.22
CA ALA A 281 19.35 20.52 33.74
C ALA A 281 18.78 19.15 34.17
N GLY A 282 18.23 19.08 35.39
CA GLY A 282 17.61 17.88 35.96
C GLY A 282 16.15 17.65 35.57
N ASN A 283 15.47 18.63 34.96
CA ASN A 283 14.01 18.64 34.81
C ASN A 283 13.57 18.57 33.35
N THR A 284 12.49 17.84 33.06
CA THR A 284 11.90 17.77 31.73
C THR A 284 10.96 18.95 31.51
N ILE A 285 11.53 20.11 31.21
CA ILE A 285 10.81 21.38 31.18
C ILE A 285 10.83 22.04 29.80
N LEU A 286 9.71 22.63 29.40
CA LEU A 286 9.57 23.55 28.28
C LEU A 286 9.42 24.98 28.82
N GLY A 287 10.16 25.93 28.26
CA GLY A 287 10.15 27.34 28.68
C GLY A 287 11.54 27.86 29.03
N TYR A 288 11.68 29.19 29.06
CA TYR A 288 12.97 29.86 29.21
C TYR A 288 13.39 30.14 30.67
N ALA A 289 12.44 30.19 31.60
CA ALA A 289 12.72 30.47 33.01
C ALA A 289 13.54 29.33 33.66
N ASP A 290 14.55 29.67 34.47
CA ASP A 290 15.32 28.67 35.23
C ASP A 290 14.48 28.13 36.38
N ALA A 291 13.71 27.08 36.12
CA ALA A 291 12.68 26.60 37.03
C ALA A 291 12.76 25.08 37.22
N ASP A 292 12.44 24.65 38.45
CA ASP A 292 12.18 23.26 38.86
C ASP A 292 10.68 23.01 39.10
N THR A 293 9.85 24.04 38.93
CA THR A 293 8.42 24.04 39.18
C THR A 293 7.69 24.92 38.17
N CYS A 294 6.47 24.54 37.79
CA CYS A 294 5.65 25.28 36.82
C CYS A 294 4.19 25.28 37.28
N ASN A 295 3.73 26.40 37.83
CA ASN A 295 2.42 26.49 38.47
C ASN A 295 1.53 27.62 37.93
N GLY A 296 2.02 28.42 36.98
CA GLY A 296 1.28 29.54 36.37
C GLY A 296 1.13 30.77 37.28
N GLY A 297 1.57 30.68 38.55
CA GLY A 297 1.59 31.77 39.51
C GLY A 297 2.98 32.40 39.60
N ALA A 298 3.67 32.17 40.73
CA ALA A 298 5.04 32.65 40.93
C ALA A 298 6.03 32.07 39.90
N ASN A 299 5.77 30.85 39.44
CA ASN A 299 6.55 30.15 38.42
C ASN A 299 5.65 29.89 37.21
N ALA A 300 5.38 30.94 36.45
CA ALA A 300 4.62 30.90 35.20
C ALA A 300 5.52 30.63 33.99
N ASP A 301 4.95 30.65 32.79
CA ASP A 301 5.70 30.65 31.52
C ASP A 301 6.52 29.38 31.29
N CYS A 302 6.02 28.23 31.73
CA CYS A 302 6.69 26.97 31.54
C CYS A 302 5.76 25.76 31.65
N VAL A 303 6.24 24.63 31.15
CA VAL A 303 5.58 23.33 31.24
C VAL A 303 6.59 22.33 31.79
N LEU A 304 6.35 21.80 32.98
CA LEU A 304 7.16 20.77 33.60
C LEU A 304 6.48 19.41 33.44
N TYR A 305 7.08 18.56 32.63
CA TYR A 305 6.61 17.21 32.36
C TYR A 305 7.08 16.23 33.42
N LYS A 306 6.46 15.05 33.44
CA LYS A 306 7.00 13.93 34.21
C LYS A 306 8.37 13.53 33.66
N THR A 307 9.28 13.16 34.55
CA THR A 307 10.62 12.67 34.18
C THR A 307 10.49 11.56 33.15
N ALA A 308 11.27 11.64 32.07
CA ALA A 308 11.38 10.54 31.12
C ALA A 308 12.06 9.35 31.82
N GLU A 309 11.44 8.18 31.78
CA GLU A 309 12.07 6.95 32.23
C GLU A 309 13.14 6.51 31.21
N ALA A 310 14.28 6.03 31.70
CA ALA A 310 15.37 5.60 30.84
C ALA A 310 14.89 4.54 29.83
N GLY A 311 15.12 4.79 28.53
CA GLY A 311 14.71 3.90 27.45
C GLY A 311 13.22 3.92 27.10
N LYS A 312 12.41 4.81 27.71
CA LYS A 312 10.99 4.97 27.37
C LYS A 312 10.71 6.31 26.68
N PRO A 313 9.67 6.40 25.84
CA PRO A 313 9.18 7.67 25.32
C PRO A 313 8.79 8.62 26.46
N LEU A 314 8.90 9.92 26.18
CA LEU A 314 8.43 10.95 27.11
C LEU A 314 6.93 10.76 27.41
N ASN A 315 6.56 10.80 28.68
CA ASN A 315 5.18 10.62 29.13
C ASN A 315 4.34 11.89 28.88
N VAL A 316 3.98 12.12 27.62
CA VAL A 316 3.16 13.23 27.15
C VAL A 316 2.11 12.68 26.21
N GLN A 317 0.83 12.78 26.61
CA GLN A 317 -0.27 12.11 25.91
C GLN A 317 -0.47 12.65 24.50
N TRP A 318 -0.38 13.97 24.31
CA TRP A 318 -0.55 14.53 22.98
C TRP A 318 0.57 14.11 22.01
N LEU A 319 1.79 13.84 22.47
CA LEU A 319 2.86 13.27 21.63
C LEU A 319 2.52 11.83 21.20
N THR A 320 1.96 11.02 22.11
CA THR A 320 1.51 9.66 21.80
C THR A 320 0.44 9.67 20.70
N HIS A 321 -0.52 10.60 20.78
CA HIS A 321 -1.55 10.76 19.77
C HIS A 321 -0.98 11.22 18.41
N LEU A 322 -0.02 12.15 18.39
CA LEU A 322 0.66 12.54 17.14
C LEU A 322 1.45 11.38 16.53
N SER A 323 2.13 10.57 17.34
CA SER A 323 2.84 9.38 16.87
C SER A 323 1.86 8.36 16.28
N THR A 324 0.75 8.12 16.97
CA THR A 324 -0.29 7.21 16.50
C THR A 324 -0.89 7.68 15.18
N ALA A 325 -1.16 8.97 15.03
CA ALA A 325 -1.62 9.56 13.77
C ALA A 325 -0.60 9.35 12.64
N ALA A 326 0.69 9.49 12.92
CA ALA A 326 1.75 9.23 11.94
C ALA A 326 1.79 7.75 11.50
N ASP A 327 1.63 6.82 12.44
CA ASP A 327 1.61 5.38 12.16
C ASP A 327 0.36 4.96 11.36
N ILE A 328 -0.79 5.58 11.65
CA ILE A 328 -2.01 5.40 10.86
C ILE A 328 -1.80 5.89 9.41
N LEU A 329 -1.19 7.07 9.23
CA LEU A 329 -0.88 7.59 7.89
C LEU A 329 0.03 6.65 7.08
N GLU A 330 1.03 6.04 7.72
CA GLU A 330 1.88 5.05 7.06
C GLU A 330 1.14 3.77 6.70
N THR A 331 0.25 3.32 7.59
CA THR A 331 -0.62 2.16 7.33
C THR A 331 -1.49 2.41 6.11
N ILE A 332 -2.19 3.55 6.06
CA ILE A 332 -3.02 3.94 4.92
C ILE A 332 -2.20 3.96 3.63
N LYS A 333 -1.04 4.63 3.64
CA LYS A 333 -0.17 4.72 2.46
C LYS A 333 0.30 3.33 1.98
N SER A 334 0.67 2.45 2.89
CA SER A 334 1.09 1.08 2.56
C SER A 334 -0.06 0.28 1.94
N GLU A 335 -1.28 0.42 2.47
CA GLU A 335 -2.47 -0.25 1.92
C GLU A 335 -2.85 0.30 0.54
N GLN A 336 -2.71 1.61 0.32
CA GLN A 336 -2.95 2.24 -0.96
C GLN A 336 -1.98 1.75 -2.05
N GLU A 337 -0.69 1.65 -1.74
CA GLU A 337 0.29 1.09 -2.69
C GLU A 337 0.00 -0.38 -3.01
N HIS A 338 -0.42 -1.17 -2.03
CA HIS A 338 -0.89 -2.55 -2.27
C HIS A 338 -2.12 -2.59 -3.17
N ASN A 339 -3.14 -1.77 -2.90
CA ASN A 339 -4.36 -1.71 -3.71
C ASN A 339 -4.10 -1.22 -5.14
N LYS A 340 -3.15 -0.28 -5.32
CA LYS A 340 -2.68 0.17 -6.63
C LYS A 340 -2.04 -0.96 -7.43
N GLN A 341 -1.26 -1.83 -6.79
CA GLN A 341 -0.70 -3.02 -7.44
C GLN A 341 -1.79 -4.02 -7.84
N LEU A 342 -2.82 -4.20 -7.01
CA LEU A 342 -3.98 -5.03 -7.37
C LEU A 342 -4.73 -4.47 -8.58
N LEU A 343 -4.98 -3.17 -8.61
CA LEU A 343 -5.60 -2.50 -9.76
C LEU A 343 -4.74 -2.63 -11.04
N SER A 344 -3.42 -2.45 -10.92
CA SER A 344 -2.51 -2.67 -12.05
C SER A 344 -2.56 -4.11 -12.56
N SER A 345 -2.71 -5.09 -11.66
CA SER A 345 -2.85 -6.50 -12.01
C SER A 345 -4.18 -6.76 -12.73
N ALA A 346 -5.28 -6.19 -12.23
CA ALA A 346 -6.59 -6.27 -12.88
C ALA A 346 -6.54 -5.73 -14.32
N ARG A 347 -5.97 -4.53 -14.52
CA ARG A 347 -5.79 -3.91 -15.84
C ARG A 347 -4.97 -4.76 -16.81
N ALA A 348 -3.91 -5.38 -16.33
CA ALA A 348 -3.10 -6.28 -17.14
C ALA A 348 -3.90 -7.51 -17.59
N LEU A 349 -4.73 -8.08 -16.70
CA LEU A 349 -5.62 -9.19 -17.04
C LEU A 349 -6.67 -8.77 -18.08
N VAL A 350 -7.34 -7.62 -17.90
CA VAL A 350 -8.32 -7.11 -18.89
C VAL A 350 -7.66 -6.89 -20.26
N THR A 351 -6.42 -6.40 -20.29
CA THR A 351 -5.66 -6.26 -21.54
C THR A 351 -5.42 -7.61 -22.23
N GLY A 352 -5.19 -8.68 -21.45
CA GLY A 352 -5.11 -10.05 -21.97
C GLY A 352 -6.42 -10.53 -22.61
N VAL A 353 -7.56 -10.25 -21.96
CA VAL A 353 -8.90 -10.55 -22.51
C VAL A 353 -9.17 -9.75 -23.79
N LEU A 354 -8.78 -8.47 -23.83
CA LEU A 354 -8.91 -7.66 -25.04
C LEU A 354 -8.08 -8.26 -26.20
N SER A 355 -6.87 -8.74 -25.93
CA SER A 355 -6.05 -9.39 -26.95
C SER A 355 -6.71 -10.66 -27.51
N SER A 356 -7.30 -11.51 -26.66
CA SER A 356 -8.02 -12.70 -27.13
C SER A 356 -9.30 -12.34 -27.90
N TYR A 357 -10.00 -11.29 -27.47
CA TYR A 357 -11.15 -10.72 -28.20
C TYR A 357 -10.76 -10.26 -29.62
N ILE A 358 -9.63 -9.57 -29.77
CA ILE A 358 -9.15 -9.12 -31.10
C ILE A 358 -8.77 -10.33 -31.96
N GLN A 359 -8.16 -11.37 -31.38
CA GLN A 359 -7.81 -12.58 -32.12
C GLN A 359 -9.04 -13.32 -32.64
N ALA A 360 -10.18 -13.21 -31.97
CA ALA A 360 -11.45 -13.76 -32.44
C ALA A 360 -11.96 -13.12 -33.75
N ASP A 361 -11.45 -11.94 -34.18
CA ASP A 361 -11.73 -11.36 -35.50
C ASP A 361 -10.91 -11.97 -36.64
N ARG A 362 -9.85 -12.70 -36.32
CA ARG A 362 -8.93 -13.31 -37.28
C ARG A 362 -8.92 -14.82 -37.09
N PRO A 363 -10.05 -15.51 -37.32
CA PRO A 363 -10.08 -16.96 -37.22
C PRO A 363 -8.99 -17.53 -38.12
N ARG A 364 -8.19 -18.46 -37.61
CA ARG A 364 -7.26 -19.19 -38.48
C ARG A 364 -8.10 -19.85 -39.58
N PRO A 365 -7.65 -19.84 -40.85
CA PRO A 365 -8.39 -20.51 -41.91
C PRO A 365 -8.63 -21.97 -41.51
N ASP A 366 -9.89 -22.37 -41.51
CA ASP A 366 -10.32 -23.74 -41.25
C ASP A 366 -9.56 -24.67 -42.21
N THR A 367 -8.58 -25.42 -41.70
CA THR A 367 -8.11 -26.60 -42.42
C THR A 367 -9.22 -27.64 -42.36
N VAL A 368 -10.08 -27.61 -43.38
CA VAL A 368 -10.97 -28.65 -43.91
C VAL A 368 -11.25 -29.87 -43.01
N SER A 369 -12.51 -29.94 -42.58
CA SER A 369 -13.39 -31.07 -42.24
C SER A 369 -12.86 -32.53 -42.30
N GLU A 370 -13.24 -33.28 -41.26
CA GLU A 370 -13.32 -34.75 -41.08
C GLU A 370 -12.96 -35.66 -42.28
N ARG A 371 -11.88 -36.43 -42.11
CA ARG A 371 -11.88 -37.87 -42.42
C ARG A 371 -11.36 -38.66 -41.23
N THR A 372 -12.29 -39.39 -40.62
CA THR A 372 -12.18 -40.76 -40.10
C THR A 372 -10.82 -41.22 -39.57
N ILE A 373 -10.78 -41.39 -38.24
CA ILE A 373 -10.03 -42.36 -37.42
C ILE A 373 -9.21 -43.39 -38.23
N ASN A 374 -7.92 -43.14 -38.44
CA ASN A 374 -6.78 -43.91 -37.91
C ASN A 374 -5.48 -43.57 -38.66
N GLU A 375 -4.39 -43.52 -37.88
CA GLU A 375 -2.98 -43.58 -38.29
C GLU A 375 -2.28 -42.30 -38.80
N ARG A 376 -1.48 -41.76 -37.86
CA ARG A 376 -0.05 -41.43 -38.01
C ARG A 376 0.32 -40.21 -38.88
N SER A 377 0.60 -39.13 -38.15
CA SER A 377 1.71 -38.18 -38.32
C SER A 377 2.32 -38.06 -39.72
N THR A 378 2.15 -36.89 -40.34
CA THR A 378 3.25 -36.15 -40.98
C THR A 378 2.75 -34.77 -41.41
N ASN A 379 3.33 -33.70 -40.84
CA ASN A 379 3.45 -32.43 -41.54
C ASN A 379 4.87 -32.36 -42.15
N PRO A 380 5.04 -31.71 -43.31
CA PRO A 380 6.20 -31.83 -44.16
C PRO A 380 7.34 -30.93 -43.65
N SER A 381 8.48 -31.53 -43.35
CA SER A 381 9.77 -30.83 -43.42
C SER A 381 10.32 -31.03 -44.82
N THR A 382 10.72 -29.93 -45.48
CA THR A 382 11.73 -29.80 -46.55
C THR A 382 11.95 -30.99 -47.51
N PRO A 383 11.93 -30.80 -48.84
CA PRO A 383 12.16 -31.91 -49.79
C PRO A 383 13.51 -32.62 -49.49
N PRO A 384 13.54 -33.97 -49.52
CA PRO A 384 14.73 -34.73 -49.15
C PRO A 384 15.76 -34.64 -50.28
N ILE A 385 16.77 -33.79 -50.09
CA ILE A 385 17.86 -33.46 -51.03
C ILE A 385 18.59 -34.72 -51.57
N CYS A 386 18.55 -35.84 -50.85
CA CYS A 386 19.25 -37.08 -51.23
C CYS A 386 18.48 -37.99 -52.21
N ALA A 387 17.15 -37.90 -52.25
CA ALA A 387 16.31 -38.85 -52.99
C ALA A 387 16.32 -38.62 -54.52
N THR A 388 16.89 -37.50 -54.97
CA THR A 388 17.03 -37.14 -56.39
C THR A 388 18.30 -37.69 -57.03
N HIS A 389 19.22 -38.29 -56.27
CA HIS A 389 20.46 -38.86 -56.78
C HIS A 389 20.30 -40.35 -57.10
N THR A 390 20.32 -40.71 -58.38
CA THR A 390 20.07 -42.07 -58.86
C THR A 390 21.34 -42.87 -59.23
N SER A 391 22.54 -42.27 -59.08
CA SER A 391 23.84 -42.92 -59.35
C SER A 391 24.71 -42.94 -58.08
N LYS A 392 25.66 -43.89 -58.02
CA LYS A 392 26.58 -44.03 -56.87
C LYS A 392 27.57 -42.86 -56.80
N GLU A 393 27.93 -42.32 -57.96
CA GLU A 393 28.89 -41.23 -58.13
C GLU A 393 28.31 -39.87 -57.71
N ASP A 394 27.00 -39.68 -57.88
CA ASP A 394 26.28 -38.45 -57.50
C ASP A 394 25.82 -38.46 -56.03
N CYS A 395 25.85 -39.62 -55.37
CA CYS A 395 25.47 -39.77 -53.97
C CYS A 395 26.62 -39.39 -53.02
N LYS A 396 26.85 -38.08 -52.88
CA LYS A 396 27.92 -37.51 -52.05
C LYS A 396 27.41 -37.07 -50.66
N PRO A 397 28.30 -36.95 -49.66
CA PRO A 397 27.93 -36.45 -48.33
C PRO A 397 27.18 -35.11 -48.41
N PRO A 398 26.07 -34.92 -47.67
CA PRO A 398 25.62 -35.65 -46.48
C PRO A 398 24.77 -36.92 -46.75
N CYS A 399 24.68 -37.37 -48.00
CA CYS A 399 23.96 -38.59 -48.38
C CYS A 399 24.89 -39.83 -48.43
N LYS A 400 24.34 -41.02 -48.21
CA LYS A 400 25.01 -42.31 -48.20
C LYS A 400 24.35 -43.27 -49.19
N TRP A 401 25.19 -43.98 -49.95
CA TRP A 401 24.73 -44.98 -50.91
C TRP A 401 24.56 -46.37 -50.27
N ASN A 402 23.39 -46.99 -50.46
CA ASN A 402 23.05 -48.34 -50.02
C ASN A 402 22.94 -49.29 -51.22
N VAL A 403 23.94 -50.15 -51.38
CA VAL A 403 24.06 -51.09 -52.50
C VAL A 403 22.98 -52.18 -52.46
N ASN A 404 22.43 -52.48 -51.28
CA ASN A 404 21.47 -53.57 -51.05
C ASN A 404 20.01 -53.13 -51.11
N ALA A 405 19.70 -51.86 -51.38
CA ALA A 405 18.33 -51.42 -51.57
C ALA A 405 17.79 -51.93 -52.93
N THR A 406 16.67 -52.65 -52.89
CA THR A 406 16.00 -53.22 -54.08
C THR A 406 15.36 -52.13 -54.96
N ASP A 407 15.01 -50.98 -54.37
CA ASP A 407 14.45 -49.82 -55.05
C ASP A 407 15.57 -48.85 -55.48
N LYS A 408 15.67 -48.59 -56.80
CA LYS A 408 16.70 -47.71 -57.39
C LYS A 408 16.63 -46.27 -56.84
N THR A 409 15.46 -45.80 -56.41
CA THR A 409 15.26 -44.44 -55.87
C THR A 409 15.65 -44.29 -54.41
N LYS A 410 15.90 -45.41 -53.70
CA LYS A 410 16.30 -45.43 -52.28
C LYS A 410 17.75 -45.80 -52.06
N LYS A 411 18.51 -45.97 -53.15
CA LYS A 411 19.93 -46.28 -53.08
C LYS A 411 20.75 -45.10 -52.56
N CYS A 412 20.35 -43.85 -52.78
CA CYS A 412 20.96 -42.69 -52.13
C CYS A 412 20.01 -42.11 -51.06
N SER A 413 20.44 -42.07 -49.80
CA SER A 413 19.62 -41.56 -48.69
C SER A 413 20.47 -40.79 -47.69
N LEU A 414 19.88 -39.86 -46.93
CA LEU A 414 20.60 -39.02 -45.97
C LEU A 414 21.34 -39.91 -44.94
N ASP A 415 22.63 -39.63 -44.69
CA ASP A 415 23.40 -40.39 -43.69
C ASP A 415 22.92 -40.01 -42.28
N PRO A 416 22.36 -40.96 -41.49
CA PRO A 416 21.85 -40.67 -40.16
C PRO A 416 22.92 -40.12 -39.20
N LYS A 417 24.21 -40.46 -39.41
CA LYS A 417 25.31 -39.92 -38.58
C LYS A 417 25.61 -38.45 -38.89
N LYS A 418 25.45 -38.01 -40.14
CA LYS A 418 25.70 -36.61 -40.57
C LYS A 418 24.49 -35.70 -40.32
N ALA A 419 23.28 -36.25 -40.36
CA ALA A 419 22.05 -35.54 -39.98
C ALA A 419 22.06 -35.10 -38.50
N ALA A 420 22.63 -35.95 -37.63
CA ALA A 420 22.84 -35.63 -36.22
C ALA A 420 23.91 -34.53 -36.01
N GLU A 421 24.97 -34.48 -36.84
CA GLU A 421 26.00 -33.43 -36.77
C GLU A 421 25.47 -32.06 -37.26
N GLN A 422 24.54 -32.03 -38.23
CA GLN A 422 23.92 -30.79 -38.72
C GLN A 422 22.85 -30.21 -37.76
N GLN A 423 22.18 -31.04 -36.95
CA GLN A 423 21.31 -30.54 -35.88
C GLN A 423 22.08 -30.01 -34.67
N ALA A 424 23.35 -30.42 -34.48
CA ALA A 424 24.20 -29.94 -33.40
C ALA A 424 24.94 -28.62 -33.72
N THR A 425 24.93 -28.13 -34.98
CA THR A 425 25.65 -26.90 -35.38
C THR A 425 24.76 -25.72 -35.78
N GLN A 426 23.44 -25.80 -35.61
CA GLN A 426 22.51 -24.71 -35.94
C GLN A 426 21.76 -24.13 -34.72
N ALA A 427 22.40 -24.12 -33.56
CA ALA A 427 21.98 -23.35 -32.39
C ALA A 427 23.15 -22.54 -31.84
N GLY A 428 23.52 -21.48 -32.55
CA GLY A 428 24.50 -20.53 -32.05
C GLY A 428 24.96 -19.53 -33.09
N THR A 429 24.25 -18.40 -33.21
CA THR A 429 24.81 -17.04 -33.39
C THR A 429 23.68 -16.01 -33.54
N GLY A 430 23.44 -15.25 -32.44
CA GLY A 430 22.87 -13.89 -32.33
C GLY A 430 21.43 -13.61 -32.86
N GLU A 431 20.61 -12.76 -32.27
CA GLU A 431 20.60 -12.02 -31.00
C GLU A 431 19.21 -11.37 -30.91
N GLY A 432 18.58 -11.34 -29.72
CA GLY A 432 17.47 -10.43 -29.41
C GLY A 432 16.06 -11.04 -29.33
N ALA A 433 15.71 -11.64 -28.19
CA ALA A 433 14.32 -11.65 -27.70
C ALA A 433 14.29 -11.78 -26.17
N ALA A 434 13.82 -10.72 -25.51
CA ALA A 434 13.66 -10.61 -24.07
C ALA A 434 12.75 -11.73 -23.53
N GLY A 435 13.29 -12.48 -22.57
CA GLY A 435 12.66 -13.68 -22.04
C GLY A 435 11.41 -13.40 -21.20
N ALA A 436 10.44 -14.30 -21.34
CA ALA A 436 9.37 -14.50 -20.39
C ALA A 436 9.96 -14.67 -18.98
N ALA A 437 9.48 -13.86 -18.03
CA ALA A 437 9.86 -13.98 -16.64
C ALA A 437 9.32 -15.30 -16.07
N ALA A 438 10.22 -16.24 -15.75
CA ALA A 438 9.85 -17.46 -15.03
C ALA A 438 9.22 -17.11 -13.67
N THR A 439 8.01 -17.60 -13.41
CA THR A 439 7.31 -17.50 -12.13
C THR A 439 7.68 -18.66 -11.20
N GLY A 440 7.57 -18.48 -9.88
CA GLY A 440 7.87 -19.53 -8.88
C GLY A 440 9.37 -19.76 -8.60
N CYS A 441 9.73 -20.95 -8.11
CA CYS A 441 11.11 -21.33 -7.74
C CYS A 441 12.12 -21.12 -8.89
N ALA A 442 11.65 -21.29 -10.14
CA ALA A 442 12.43 -21.15 -11.35
C ALA A 442 12.96 -19.72 -11.62
N ARG A 443 12.39 -18.68 -10.99
CA ARG A 443 12.89 -17.29 -11.16
C ARG A 443 14.32 -17.10 -10.65
N HIS A 444 14.77 -17.97 -9.74
CA HIS A 444 16.10 -17.88 -9.13
C HIS A 444 17.14 -18.74 -9.84
N LYS A 445 16.75 -19.43 -10.92
CA LYS A 445 17.66 -20.18 -11.82
C LYS A 445 18.70 -20.98 -11.04
N ASP A 446 19.98 -20.67 -11.19
CA ASP A 446 21.15 -21.32 -10.60
C ASP A 446 21.63 -20.66 -9.27
N ASN A 447 20.91 -19.66 -8.76
CA ASN A 447 21.28 -18.95 -7.53
C ASN A 447 20.87 -19.73 -6.26
N LYS A 448 21.82 -20.52 -5.75
CA LYS A 448 21.65 -21.39 -4.57
C LYS A 448 21.18 -20.63 -3.32
N ASP A 449 21.74 -19.46 -3.03
CA ASP A 449 21.42 -18.72 -1.81
C ASP A 449 20.01 -18.12 -1.85
N LYS A 450 19.60 -17.63 -3.01
CA LYS A 450 18.22 -17.15 -3.21
C LYS A 450 17.21 -18.30 -3.20
N CYS A 451 17.58 -19.48 -3.72
CA CYS A 451 16.75 -20.68 -3.64
C CYS A 451 16.59 -21.18 -2.20
N ASN A 452 17.67 -21.19 -1.42
CA ASN A 452 17.66 -21.65 -0.02
C ASN A 452 16.76 -20.79 0.89
N LYS A 453 16.60 -19.50 0.58
CA LYS A 453 15.67 -18.60 1.28
C LYS A 453 14.19 -18.91 1.01
N LEU A 454 13.88 -19.74 0.00
CA LEU A 454 12.52 -20.14 -0.38
C LEU A 454 12.21 -21.60 -0.02
N LYS A 455 13.02 -22.21 0.84
CA LYS A 455 12.81 -23.60 1.29
C LYS A 455 11.46 -23.77 2.02
N SER A 456 11.00 -22.75 2.74
CA SER A 456 9.67 -22.69 3.36
C SER A 456 8.51 -22.63 2.36
N GLN A 457 8.79 -22.29 1.09
CA GLN A 457 7.83 -22.28 -0.02
C GLN A 457 7.95 -23.53 -0.90
N GLY A 458 8.64 -24.56 -0.42
CA GLY A 458 8.80 -25.84 -1.11
C GLY A 458 9.86 -25.87 -2.21
N CYS A 459 10.71 -24.84 -2.34
CA CYS A 459 11.80 -24.82 -3.32
C CYS A 459 13.05 -25.57 -2.81
N VAL A 460 13.71 -26.35 -3.68
CA VAL A 460 14.96 -27.05 -3.40
C VAL A 460 15.97 -26.81 -4.52
N PHE A 461 17.25 -26.68 -4.15
CA PHE A 461 18.32 -26.54 -5.14
C PHE A 461 18.77 -27.94 -5.57
N ASP A 462 18.42 -28.33 -6.79
CA ASP A 462 18.68 -29.68 -7.29
C ASP A 462 20.06 -29.75 -7.98
N LEU A 463 20.90 -30.66 -7.49
CA LEU A 463 22.24 -30.93 -8.02
C LEU A 463 22.24 -32.02 -9.11
N LYS A 464 21.11 -32.70 -9.34
CA LYS A 464 20.99 -33.86 -10.24
C LYS A 464 20.16 -33.62 -11.49
N ALA A 465 19.63 -32.42 -11.72
CA ALA A 465 18.87 -32.12 -12.94
C ALA A 465 19.77 -32.14 -14.18
N PHE A 466 19.36 -32.87 -15.23
CA PHE A 466 20.12 -33.19 -16.45
C PHE A 466 20.46 -32.00 -17.38
N ASP A 467 20.39 -30.76 -16.88
CA ASP A 467 20.73 -29.56 -17.65
C ASP A 467 21.13 -28.38 -16.73
N GLY A 468 22.09 -28.66 -15.84
CA GLY A 468 22.67 -27.64 -14.95
C GLY A 468 21.93 -27.41 -13.63
N LYS A 469 22.69 -26.94 -12.64
CA LYS A 469 22.27 -26.71 -11.25
C LYS A 469 21.14 -25.67 -11.20
N LYS A 470 19.93 -26.03 -10.77
CA LYS A 470 18.79 -25.11 -10.75
C LYS A 470 17.87 -25.27 -9.56
N CYS A 471 17.24 -24.17 -9.17
CA CYS A 471 16.21 -24.10 -8.14
C CYS A 471 14.89 -24.66 -8.68
N THR A 472 14.42 -25.77 -8.13
CA THR A 472 13.21 -26.48 -8.55
C THR A 472 12.24 -26.62 -7.38
N LEU A 473 10.99 -26.99 -7.68
CA LEU A 473 10.01 -27.32 -6.64
C LEU A 473 10.33 -28.72 -6.10
N SER A 474 10.36 -28.88 -4.78
CA SER A 474 10.55 -30.19 -4.13
C SER A 474 9.37 -31.12 -4.41
N GLU A 475 9.57 -32.44 -4.37
CA GLU A 475 8.48 -33.42 -4.53
C GLU A 475 7.34 -33.19 -3.53
N LYS A 476 7.65 -32.80 -2.27
CA LYS A 476 6.62 -32.39 -1.30
C LYS A 476 5.85 -31.15 -1.75
N GLY A 477 6.54 -30.13 -2.28
CA GLY A 477 5.88 -28.94 -2.84
C GLY A 477 5.04 -29.26 -4.07
N LYS A 478 5.49 -30.19 -4.92
CA LYS A 478 4.75 -30.66 -6.09
C LYS A 478 3.48 -31.41 -5.68
N GLN A 479 3.55 -32.29 -4.68
CA GLN A 479 2.39 -32.99 -4.12
C GLN A 479 1.40 -32.05 -3.42
N THR A 480 1.87 -30.97 -2.78
CA THR A 480 0.99 -29.96 -2.20
C THR A 480 0.25 -29.18 -3.28
N VAL A 481 0.95 -28.77 -4.35
CA VAL A 481 0.33 -28.08 -5.49
C VAL A 481 -0.62 -29.00 -6.26
N GLU A 482 -0.28 -30.27 -6.45
CA GLU A 482 -1.17 -31.27 -7.06
C GLU A 482 -2.40 -31.55 -6.19
N LYS A 483 -2.26 -31.67 -4.85
CA LYS A 483 -3.43 -31.80 -3.94
C LYS A 483 -4.30 -30.56 -3.88
N GLU A 484 -3.72 -29.37 -4.00
CA GLU A 484 -4.48 -28.12 -4.08
C GLU A 484 -5.15 -27.96 -5.45
N ALA A 485 -4.52 -28.43 -6.53
CA ALA A 485 -5.09 -28.50 -7.87
C ALA A 485 -6.22 -29.53 -7.96
N GLU A 486 -6.09 -30.70 -7.34
CA GLU A 486 -7.15 -31.72 -7.27
C GLU A 486 -8.34 -31.25 -6.43
N LYS A 487 -8.10 -30.56 -5.31
CA LYS A 487 -9.17 -29.91 -4.53
C LYS A 487 -9.87 -28.81 -5.32
N LEU A 488 -9.11 -28.05 -6.12
CA LEU A 488 -9.64 -27.00 -6.99
C LEU A 488 -10.45 -27.59 -8.16
N GLU A 489 -9.98 -28.68 -8.78
CA GLU A 489 -10.71 -29.42 -9.81
C GLU A 489 -11.99 -30.07 -9.26
N GLU A 490 -11.97 -30.62 -8.05
CA GLU A 490 -13.17 -31.19 -7.42
C GLU A 490 -14.20 -30.10 -7.07
N MET A 491 -13.75 -28.90 -6.70
CA MET A 491 -14.60 -27.71 -6.55
C MET A 491 -15.19 -27.22 -7.88
N ILE A 492 -14.37 -27.16 -8.94
CA ILE A 492 -14.78 -26.73 -10.28
C ILE A 492 -15.78 -27.73 -10.90
N ARG A 493 -15.55 -29.03 -10.72
CA ARG A 493 -16.42 -30.10 -11.25
C ARG A 493 -17.81 -30.11 -10.59
N LYS A 494 -17.93 -29.64 -9.35
CA LYS A 494 -19.22 -29.49 -8.65
C LYS A 494 -20.01 -28.23 -9.08
N GLN A 495 -19.46 -27.37 -9.95
CA GLN A 495 -20.04 -26.05 -10.28
C GLN A 495 -20.43 -25.81 -11.76
N THR A 496 -20.17 -26.72 -12.71
CA THR A 496 -20.49 -26.44 -14.14
C THR A 496 -20.85 -27.68 -14.98
N PRO A 497 -22.04 -27.75 -15.61
CA PRO A 497 -22.27 -28.54 -16.82
C PRO A 497 -21.75 -27.80 -18.06
N HIS A 498 -21.46 -28.55 -19.13
CA HIS A 498 -20.87 -28.05 -20.38
C HIS A 498 -21.75 -27.04 -21.14
N GLY A 499 -21.09 -26.02 -21.70
CA GLY A 499 -21.68 -24.87 -22.38
C GLY A 499 -21.52 -23.62 -21.53
N ALA A 500 -20.78 -22.61 -22.02
CA ALA A 500 -20.57 -21.34 -21.34
C ALA A 500 -21.92 -20.77 -20.81
N ILE A 501 -22.06 -20.26 -19.58
CA ILE A 501 -21.31 -19.21 -18.90
C ILE A 501 -21.35 -19.40 -17.38
N PRO A 502 -20.25 -19.06 -16.67
CA PRO A 502 -20.39 -18.41 -15.37
C PRO A 502 -19.58 -17.11 -15.33
N LEU A 503 -20.29 -15.99 -15.16
CA LEU A 503 -19.74 -14.87 -14.40
C LEU A 503 -20.32 -14.97 -13.01
#